data_AF-A0A971WAH1-F1
#
_entry.id   AF-A0A971WAH1-F1
#
_cell.length_a   1.000
_cell.length_b   1.000
_cell.length_c   1.000
_cell.angle_alpha   90.00
_cell.angle_beta   90.00
_cell.angle_gamma   90.00
#
_symmetry.space_group_name_H-M   'P 1'
#
loop_
_entity.id
_entity.type
_entity.pdbx_description
1 polymer ?
#
loop_
_entity_poly.entity_id
_entity_poly.type
_entity_poly.pdbx_seq_one_letter_code
_entity_poly.pdbx_strand_id
1 'polypeptide(L)'
;MKSTQESASFSYRHNNSLLNSSGFTLAELMVVVVIIAILVAMAIPIYEEVKANAAYKANEANMAIIHSAVQMYIADHGVPEGEPASGWQNALMPYLQEWPDPPPGYTGTYQVSGNIQKYKVELKDF
;
A
#
# COMPACT_ATOMS: atom_id res chain seq x y z
N MET A 1 7.00 67.76 -58.14
CA MET A 1 5.81 67.33 -57.35
C MET A 1 6.07 65.89 -56.92
N LYS A 2 6.68 65.66 -55.75
CA LYS A 2 6.06 65.41 -54.44
C LYS A 2 5.01 64.29 -54.45
N SER A 3 5.28 63.28 -53.60
CA SER A 3 4.36 62.40 -52.86
C SER A 3 3.47 61.47 -53.71
N THR A 4 3.49 60.15 -53.49
CA THR A 4 2.88 59.46 -52.33
C THR A 4 3.49 58.05 -52.23
N GLN A 5 4.40 57.74 -51.30
CA GLN A 5 4.14 57.18 -49.96
C GLN A 5 2.93 56.24 -49.88
N GLU A 6 3.13 54.92 -49.99
CA GLU A 6 2.37 53.94 -49.19
C GLU A 6 3.04 52.56 -49.14
N SER A 7 4.25 52.49 -48.59
CA SER A 7 4.73 51.25 -47.98
C SER A 7 4.36 51.34 -46.51
N ALA A 8 3.29 50.64 -46.12
CA ALA A 8 2.93 50.46 -44.72
C ALA A 8 4.04 49.69 -44.00
N SER A 9 4.99 50.40 -43.42
CA SER A 9 5.94 49.85 -42.45
C SER A 9 5.14 49.52 -41.19
N PHE A 10 4.75 48.26 -41.04
CA PHE A 10 4.20 47.77 -39.79
C PHE A 10 5.32 47.74 -38.76
N SER A 11 5.40 48.81 -37.97
CA SER A 11 6.34 48.97 -36.87
C SER A 11 6.01 47.97 -35.76
N TYR A 12 6.64 46.78 -35.79
CA TYR A 12 6.65 45.87 -34.66
C TYR A 12 7.43 46.53 -33.51
N ARG A 13 6.72 47.22 -32.61
CA ARG A 13 7.29 47.72 -31.36
C ARG A 13 7.70 46.51 -30.52
N HIS A 14 8.99 46.21 -30.51
CA HIS A 14 9.55 45.23 -29.60
C HIS A 14 9.60 45.88 -28.21
N ASN A 15 8.58 45.60 -27.39
CA ASN A 15 8.66 45.90 -25.97
C ASN A 15 9.64 44.91 -25.35
N ASN A 16 10.88 45.34 -25.13
CA ASN A 16 11.78 44.64 -24.21
C ASN A 16 11.20 44.81 -22.81
N SER A 17 10.32 43.89 -22.40
CA SER A 17 10.07 43.66 -20.99
C SER A 17 11.37 43.15 -20.40
N LEU A 18 11.91 43.90 -19.44
CA LEU A 18 12.99 43.46 -18.56
C LEU A 18 12.47 42.30 -17.71
N LEU A 19 12.39 41.11 -18.29
CA LEU A 19 12.17 39.89 -17.56
C LEU A 19 13.47 39.59 -16.83
N ASN A 20 13.56 40.08 -15.60
CA ASN A 20 14.64 39.78 -14.68
C ASN A 20 14.54 38.28 -14.33
N SER A 21 15.16 37.43 -15.14
CA SER A 21 15.23 35.99 -14.92
C SER A 21 16.28 35.71 -13.85
N SER A 22 15.91 35.96 -12.60
CA SER A 22 16.68 35.56 -11.43
C SER A 22 16.56 34.04 -11.29
N GLY A 23 17.66 33.31 -11.55
CA GLY A 23 17.75 31.87 -11.30
C GLY A 23 17.94 31.57 -9.81
N PHE A 24 17.50 30.38 -9.38
CA PHE A 24 17.76 29.86 -8.03
C PHE A 24 19.27 29.84 -7.74
N THR A 25 19.67 30.26 -6.54
CA THR A 25 21.08 30.20 -6.15
C THR A 25 21.45 28.80 -5.62
N LEU A 26 22.71 28.40 -5.78
CA LEU A 26 23.21 27.11 -5.27
C LEU A 26 23.03 27.00 -3.75
N ALA A 27 23.23 28.10 -3.03
CA ALA A 27 23.10 28.15 -1.57
C ALA A 27 21.65 27.87 -1.12
N GLU A 28 20.67 28.33 -1.89
CA GLU A 28 19.24 28.15 -1.60
C GLU A 28 18.84 26.69 -1.76
N LEU A 29 19.37 26.01 -2.79
CA LEU A 29 19.19 24.56 -2.95
C LEU A 29 19.89 23.75 -1.85
N MET A 30 21.09 24.19 -1.42
CA MET A 30 21.86 23.51 -0.38
C MET A 30 21.14 23.45 0.97
N VAL A 31 20.52 24.55 1.40
CA VAL A 31 19.75 24.57 2.66
C VAL A 31 18.55 23.62 2.57
N VAL A 32 17.88 23.55 1.42
CA VAL A 32 16.71 22.68 1.22
C VAL A 32 17.09 21.21 1.33
N VAL A 33 18.18 20.77 0.69
CA VAL A 33 18.59 19.35 0.75
C VAL A 33 19.05 18.95 2.15
N VAL A 34 19.64 19.87 2.92
CA VAL A 34 20.02 19.62 4.33
C VAL A 34 18.77 19.38 5.19
N ILE A 35 17.73 20.20 5.03
CA ILE A 35 16.47 20.03 5.76
C ILE A 35 15.79 18.71 5.36
N ILE A 36 15.73 18.38 4.06
CA ILE A 36 15.16 17.11 3.58
C ILE A 36 15.92 15.91 4.15
N ALA A 37 17.26 15.97 4.21
CA ALA A 37 18.07 14.89 4.77
C ALA A 37 17.73 14.61 6.24
N ILE A 38 17.53 15.65 7.05
CA ILE A 38 17.13 15.50 8.46
C ILE A 38 15.72 14.88 8.57
N LEU A 39 14.78 15.31 7.72
CA LEU A 39 13.42 14.77 7.71
C LEU A 39 13.42 13.28 7.31
N VAL A 40 14.14 12.92 6.25
CA VAL A 40 14.22 11.53 5.77
C VAL A 40 14.89 10.63 6.80
N ALA A 41 15.95 11.12 7.48
CA ALA A 41 16.64 10.35 8.51
C ALA A 41 15.71 9.92 9.66
N MET A 42 14.74 10.76 10.05
CA MET A 42 13.73 10.38 11.05
C MET A 42 12.56 9.60 10.45
N ALA A 43 12.20 9.86 9.20
CA ALA A 43 11.03 9.26 8.56
C ALA A 43 11.21 7.76 8.27
N ILE A 44 12.40 7.32 7.85
CA ILE A 44 12.67 5.92 7.50
C ILE A 44 12.37 4.94 8.66
N PRO A 45 12.94 5.08 9.87
CA PRO A 45 12.70 4.12 10.95
C PRO A 45 11.22 4.10 11.38
N ILE A 46 10.56 5.26 11.41
CA ILE A 46 9.12 5.35 11.73
C ILE A 46 8.29 4.63 10.67
N TYR A 47 8.62 4.81 9.40
CA TYR A 47 7.92 4.16 8.30
C TYR A 47 8.05 2.64 8.34
N GLU A 48 9.24 2.12 8.67
CA GLU A 48 9.47 0.68 8.83
C GLU A 48 8.62 0.09 9.97
N GLU A 49 8.56 0.75 11.12
CA GLU A 49 7.74 0.33 12.26
C GLU A 49 6.24 0.32 11.91
N VAL A 50 5.75 1.39 11.29
CA VAL A 50 4.33 1.51 10.89
C VAL A 50 3.97 0.42 9.88
N LYS A 51 4.85 0.15 8.90
CA LYS A 51 4.66 -0.91 7.91
C LYS A 51 4.61 -2.29 8.58
N ALA A 52 5.54 -2.58 9.50
CA ALA A 52 5.56 -3.86 10.21
C ALA A 52 4.31 -4.06 11.07
N ASN A 53 3.88 -3.03 11.79
CA ASN A 53 2.66 -3.07 12.60
C ASN A 53 1.40 -3.24 11.74
N ALA A 54 1.33 -2.57 10.58
CA ALA A 54 0.23 -2.75 9.63
C ALA A 54 0.17 -4.20 9.10
N ALA A 55 1.32 -4.79 8.76
CA ALA A 55 1.39 -6.18 8.33
C ALA A 55 0.97 -7.15 9.44
N TYR A 56 1.41 -6.92 10.69
CA TYR A 56 0.99 -7.73 11.83
C TYR A 56 -0.53 -7.70 12.06
N LYS A 57 -1.12 -6.51 12.06
CA LYS A 57 -2.58 -6.34 12.21
C LYS A 57 -3.37 -6.95 11.05
N ALA A 58 -2.87 -6.83 9.83
CA ALA A 58 -3.48 -7.47 8.67
C ALA A 58 -3.45 -9.00 8.80
N ASN A 59 -2.33 -9.56 9.27
CA ASN A 59 -2.22 -10.99 9.52
C ASN A 59 -3.22 -11.46 10.61
N GLU A 60 -3.35 -10.72 11.70
CA GLU A 60 -4.32 -11.00 12.75
C GLU A 60 -5.76 -10.94 12.22
N ALA A 61 -6.09 -9.93 11.40
CA ALA A 61 -7.39 -9.81 10.76
C ALA A 61 -7.69 -10.98 9.81
N ASN A 62 -6.71 -11.39 9.00
CA ASN A 62 -6.83 -12.56 8.12
C ASN A 62 -7.10 -13.85 8.92
N MET A 63 -6.39 -14.04 10.03
CA MET A 63 -6.64 -15.17 10.93
C MET A 63 -8.05 -15.10 11.53
N ALA A 64 -8.52 -13.91 11.94
CA ALA A 64 -9.86 -13.71 12.48
C ALA A 64 -10.98 -14.02 11.46
N ILE A 65 -10.76 -13.71 10.17
CA ILE A 65 -11.66 -14.10 9.08
C ILE A 65 -11.76 -15.63 9.00
N ILE A 66 -10.63 -16.33 9.04
CA ILE A 66 -10.60 -17.80 9.01
C ILE A 66 -11.23 -18.39 10.28
N HIS A 67 -10.98 -17.81 11.46
CA HIS A 67 -11.65 -18.20 12.70
C HIS A 67 -13.16 -18.09 12.56
N SER A 68 -13.65 -16.99 11.98
CA SER A 68 -15.08 -16.78 11.74
C SER A 68 -15.66 -17.83 10.78
N ALA A 69 -14.93 -18.18 9.71
CA ALA A 69 -15.32 -19.25 8.80
C ALA A 69 -15.41 -20.62 9.50
N VAL A 70 -14.45 -20.93 10.38
CA VAL A 70 -14.50 -22.15 11.20
C VAL A 70 -15.73 -22.13 12.11
N GLN A 71 -16.04 -21.02 12.77
CA GLN A 71 -17.24 -20.92 13.63
C GLN A 71 -18.53 -21.10 12.83
N MET A 72 -18.62 -20.57 11.62
CA MET A 72 -19.78 -20.79 10.73
C MET A 72 -19.90 -22.26 10.31
N TYR A 73 -18.78 -22.90 9.95
CA TYR A 73 -18.76 -24.33 9.65
C TYR A 73 -19.28 -25.17 10.83
N ILE A 74 -18.86 -24.85 12.05
CA ILE A 74 -19.30 -25.52 13.28
C ILE A 74 -20.79 -25.30 13.54
N ALA A 75 -21.30 -24.09 13.29
CA ALA A 75 -22.71 -23.80 13.44
C ALA A 75 -23.58 -24.67 12.52
N ASP A 76 -23.14 -24.91 11.29
CA ASP A 76 -23.88 -25.68 10.29
C ASP A 76 -23.74 -27.21 10.47
N HIS A 77 -22.57 -27.68 10.92
CA HIS A 77 -22.25 -29.12 10.96
C HIS A 77 -22.19 -29.71 12.38
N GLY A 78 -22.38 -28.88 13.42
CA GLY A 78 -22.13 -29.24 14.80
C GLY A 78 -20.63 -29.29 15.13
N VAL A 79 -20.27 -29.93 16.26
CA VAL A 79 -18.87 -30.16 16.66
C VAL A 79 -18.47 -31.61 16.36
N PRO A 80 -18.04 -31.95 15.13
CA PRO A 80 -17.46 -33.25 14.83
C PRO A 80 -16.29 -33.62 15.75
N GLU A 81 -16.19 -34.88 16.12
CA GLU A 81 -14.99 -35.45 16.75
C GLU A 81 -13.89 -35.61 15.68
N GLY A 82 -13.15 -34.53 15.40
CA GLY A 82 -11.99 -34.56 14.50
C GLY A 82 -11.97 -33.46 13.46
N GLU A 83 -11.04 -33.56 12.51
CA GLU A 83 -11.00 -32.66 11.36
C GLU A 83 -12.13 -32.99 10.36
N PRO A 84 -12.60 -32.02 9.56
CA PRO A 84 -13.53 -32.30 8.48
C PRO A 84 -13.00 -33.42 7.56
N ALA A 85 -13.86 -34.34 7.13
CA ALA A 85 -13.46 -35.44 6.25
C ALA A 85 -12.82 -34.98 4.93
N SER A 86 -13.21 -33.81 4.43
CA SER A 86 -12.66 -33.15 3.25
C SER A 86 -11.37 -32.35 3.51
N GLY A 87 -10.91 -32.30 4.76
CA GLY A 87 -9.89 -31.37 5.24
C GLY A 87 -10.43 -29.94 5.40
N TRP A 88 -9.76 -29.15 6.24
CA TRP A 88 -10.13 -27.76 6.53
C TRP A 88 -10.17 -26.87 5.27
N GLN A 89 -9.25 -27.08 4.34
CA GLN A 89 -9.15 -26.23 3.15
C GLN A 89 -10.43 -26.24 2.31
N ASN A 90 -10.99 -27.42 2.08
CA ASN A 90 -12.22 -27.59 1.29
C ASN A 90 -13.47 -27.33 2.13
N ALA A 91 -13.45 -27.70 3.42
CA ALA A 91 -14.58 -27.52 4.32
C ALA A 91 -14.94 -26.05 4.53
N LEU A 92 -13.94 -25.15 4.51
CA LEU A 92 -14.14 -23.72 4.72
C LEU A 92 -14.43 -22.93 3.45
N MET A 93 -14.24 -23.52 2.26
CA MET A 93 -14.46 -22.84 0.99
C MET A 93 -15.88 -22.28 0.80
N PRO A 94 -16.96 -22.90 1.31
CA PRO A 94 -18.30 -22.30 1.26
C PRO A 94 -18.47 -21.05 2.16
N TYR A 95 -17.59 -20.88 3.14
CA TYR A 95 -17.66 -19.84 4.18
C TYR A 95 -16.64 -18.72 3.98
N LEU A 96 -15.76 -18.86 2.98
CA LEU A 96 -14.74 -17.91 2.58
C LEU A 96 -14.95 -17.57 1.11
N GLN A 97 -14.83 -16.30 0.75
CA GLN A 97 -14.80 -15.91 -0.67
C GLN A 97 -13.53 -16.42 -1.35
N GLU A 98 -12.41 -16.25 -0.65
CA GLU A 98 -11.10 -16.75 -1.03
C GLU A 98 -10.25 -16.96 0.22
N TRP A 99 -9.17 -17.72 0.08
CA TRP A 99 -8.16 -17.83 1.12
C TRP A 99 -7.40 -16.50 1.20
N PRO A 100 -7.30 -15.87 2.39
CA PRO A 100 -6.59 -14.61 2.51
C PRO A 100 -5.12 -14.75 2.10
N ASP A 101 -4.59 -13.76 1.40
CA ASP A 101 -3.15 -13.68 1.12
C ASP A 101 -2.39 -13.11 2.33
N PRO A 102 -1.17 -13.63 2.62
CA PRO A 102 -0.34 -13.07 3.66
C PRO A 102 0.06 -11.62 3.34
N PRO A 103 0.09 -10.73 4.35
CA PRO A 103 0.51 -9.35 4.13
C PRO A 103 2.00 -9.25 3.77
N PRO A 104 2.45 -8.14 3.15
CA PRO A 104 3.84 -7.98 2.75
C PRO A 104 4.83 -8.18 3.91
N GLY A 105 5.82 -9.04 3.72
CA GLY A 105 6.80 -9.42 4.75
C GLY A 105 6.49 -10.74 5.47
N TYR A 106 5.33 -11.33 5.20
CA TYR A 106 4.99 -12.69 5.61
C TYR A 106 5.08 -13.65 4.42
N THR A 107 5.46 -14.89 4.68
CA THR A 107 5.58 -15.97 3.68
C THR A 107 4.70 -17.14 4.06
N GLY A 108 4.30 -17.94 3.07
CA GLY A 108 3.49 -19.15 3.28
C GLY A 108 2.00 -18.99 3.00
N THR A 109 1.22 -19.92 3.54
CA THR A 109 -0.24 -20.00 3.36
C THR A 109 -0.93 -20.21 4.70
N TYR A 110 -2.15 -19.66 4.83
CA TYR A 110 -2.94 -19.92 6.03
C TYR A 110 -3.45 -21.35 6.01
N GLN A 111 -3.22 -22.06 7.11
CA GLN A 111 -3.68 -23.42 7.31
C GLN A 111 -4.42 -23.51 8.64
N VAL A 112 -5.48 -24.31 8.65
CA VAL A 112 -6.17 -24.70 9.88
C VAL A 112 -5.76 -26.13 10.19
N SER A 113 -5.36 -26.38 11.43
CA SER A 113 -4.94 -27.71 11.90
C SER A 113 -5.59 -28.04 13.24
N GLY A 114 -5.78 -29.32 13.50
CA GLY A 114 -6.36 -29.80 14.76
C GLY A 114 -7.87 -29.94 14.71
N ASN A 115 -8.42 -30.48 15.79
CA ASN A 115 -9.84 -30.73 15.89
C ASN A 115 -10.64 -29.44 16.15
N ILE A 116 -11.94 -29.54 15.99
CA ILE A 116 -12.87 -28.40 16.02
C ILE A 116 -12.93 -27.71 17.40
N GLN A 117 -12.62 -28.44 18.48
CA GLN A 117 -12.58 -27.88 19.84
C GLN A 117 -11.27 -27.15 20.15
N LYS A 118 -10.18 -27.48 19.44
CA LYS A 118 -8.83 -26.95 19.66
C LYS A 118 -8.11 -26.76 18.32
N TYR A 119 -8.78 -26.07 17.40
CA TYR A 119 -8.20 -25.76 16.10
C TYR A 119 -7.21 -24.62 16.23
N LYS A 120 -6.20 -24.63 15.36
CA LYS A 120 -5.19 -23.58 15.26
C LYS A 120 -5.15 -23.06 13.83
N VAL A 121 -5.29 -21.75 13.68
CA VAL A 121 -5.00 -21.06 12.42
C VAL A 121 -3.55 -20.61 12.47
N GLU A 122 -2.76 -20.99 11.48
CA GLU A 122 -1.36 -20.59 11.39
C GLU A 122 -1.00 -20.25 9.96
N LEU A 123 -0.08 -19.30 9.81
CA LEU A 123 0.63 -19.12 8.56
C LEU A 123 1.79 -20.12 8.52
N LYS A 124 1.79 -21.03 7.55
CA LYS A 124 2.85 -22.02 7.37
C LYS A 124 3.60 -21.75 6.08
N ASP A 125 4.91 -21.65 6.21
CA ASP A 125 5.84 -21.66 5.08
C ASP A 125 5.80 -23.01 4.36
N PHE A 126 6.16 -23.01 3.07
CA PHE A 126 6.18 -24.20 2.22
C PHE A 126 7.31 -25.16 2.56
#